data_AF-A0A924R438-F1
#
_entry.id   AF-A0A924R438-F1
#
_cell.length_a   1.000
_cell.length_b   1.000
_cell.length_c   1.000
_cell.angle_alpha   90.00
_cell.angle_beta   90.00
_cell.angle_gamma   90.00
#
_symmetry.space_group_name_H-M   'P 1'
#
loop_
_entity.id
_entity.type
_entity.pdbx_description
1 polymer ?
#
loop_
_entity_poly.entity_id
_entity_poly.type
_entity_poly.pdbx_seq_one_letter_code
_entity_poly.pdbx_strand_id
1 'polypeptide(L)'
;MSITMARDTTVQFRMDSDIKDAAFSVFREMGITPSEAVRVFFKQVQKTRTLPFVVVADQEVAGAMEPGYAEWLRARLADTVGKLDRGEMKSYPSEQARAILKDKLAVRRKALKSQAA
;
A
#
# COMPACT_ATOMS: atom_id res chain seq x y z
N MET A 1 -41.79 -2.40 -16.37
CA MET A 1 -40.75 -2.17 -15.35
C MET A 1 -39.72 -3.27 -15.45
N SER A 2 -38.56 -2.95 -16.00
CA SER A 2 -37.46 -3.92 -16.11
C SER A 2 -36.67 -3.88 -14.81
N ILE A 3 -36.92 -4.85 -13.94
CA ILE A 3 -36.02 -5.18 -12.84
C ILE A 3 -34.74 -5.74 -13.46
N THR A 4 -33.74 -4.87 -13.65
CA THR A 4 -32.39 -5.29 -14.01
C THR A 4 -31.85 -6.12 -12.86
N MET A 5 -31.95 -7.45 -12.96
CA MET A 5 -31.26 -8.39 -12.09
C MET A 5 -29.78 -7.98 -12.05
N ALA A 6 -29.26 -7.69 -10.86
CA ALA A 6 -27.81 -7.64 -10.67
C ALA A 6 -27.28 -8.99 -11.14
N ARG A 7 -26.50 -8.99 -12.22
CA ARG A 7 -25.92 -10.23 -12.77
C ARG A 7 -24.87 -10.70 -11.76
N ASP A 8 -25.30 -11.51 -10.80
CA ASP A 8 -24.38 -12.20 -9.91
C ASP A 8 -23.58 -13.20 -10.78
N THR A 9 -22.29 -12.90 -10.95
CA THR A 9 -21.37 -13.76 -11.68
C THR A 9 -20.66 -14.67 -10.68
N THR A 10 -20.64 -15.97 -10.97
CA THR A 10 -19.91 -16.93 -10.14
C THR A 10 -18.41 -16.78 -10.38
N VAL A 11 -17.63 -16.71 -9.31
CA VAL A 11 -16.16 -16.70 -9.37
C VAL A 11 -15.64 -17.90 -8.58
N GLN A 12 -14.77 -18.69 -9.20
CA GLN A 12 -14.17 -19.87 -8.60
C GLN A 12 -12.68 -19.63 -8.36
N PHE A 13 -12.22 -19.92 -7.15
CA PHE A 13 -10.81 -19.84 -6.76
C PHE A 13 -10.31 -21.21 -6.32
N ARG A 14 -9.09 -21.57 -6.73
CA ARG A 14 -8.37 -22.70 -6.16
C ARG A 14 -7.67 -22.25 -4.88
N MET A 15 -7.83 -23.03 -3.82
CA MET A 15 -7.29 -22.76 -2.50
C MET A 15 -7.08 -24.10 -1.78
N ASP A 16 -6.11 -24.11 -0.89
CA ASP A 16 -5.85 -25.22 0.02
C ASP A 16 -7.08 -25.52 0.91
N SER A 17 -7.39 -26.79 1.14
CA SER A 17 -8.57 -27.21 1.90
C SER A 17 -8.52 -26.74 3.35
N ASP A 18 -7.34 -26.75 3.96
CA ASP A 18 -7.19 -26.47 5.38
C ASP A 18 -7.35 -24.96 5.63
N ILE A 19 -6.79 -24.14 4.73
CA ILE A 19 -6.96 -22.68 4.74
C ILE A 19 -8.44 -22.30 4.57
N LYS A 20 -9.14 -22.99 3.65
CA LYS A 20 -10.56 -22.74 3.39
C LYS A 20 -11.39 -22.98 4.65
N ASP A 21 -11.23 -24.14 5.26
CA ASP A 21 -12.07 -24.54 6.39
C ASP A 21 -11.79 -23.67 7.63
N ALA A 22 -10.52 -23.32 7.86
CA ALA A 22 -10.14 -22.38 8.90
C ALA A 22 -10.77 -20.99 8.68
N ALA A 23 -10.61 -20.40 7.50
CA ALA A 23 -11.18 -19.09 7.18
C ALA A 23 -12.72 -19.09 7.28
N PHE A 24 -13.36 -20.18 6.86
CA PHE A 24 -14.82 -20.32 6.94
C PHE A 24 -15.30 -20.44 8.39
N SER A 25 -14.51 -21.04 9.30
CA SER A 25 -14.82 -21.02 10.73
C SER A 25 -14.81 -19.60 11.29
N VAL A 26 -13.76 -18.84 10.99
CA VAL A 26 -13.64 -17.44 11.43
C VAL A 26 -14.80 -16.59 10.91
N PHE A 27 -15.21 -16.76 9.64
CA PHE A 27 -16.38 -16.05 9.11
C PHE A 27 -17.69 -16.42 9.84
N ARG A 28 -17.89 -17.70 10.16
CA ARG A 28 -19.06 -18.15 10.95
C ARG A 28 -19.06 -17.58 12.37
N GLU A 29 -17.90 -17.55 13.02
CA GLU A 29 -17.74 -16.94 14.36
C GLU A 29 -18.07 -15.45 14.35
N MET A 30 -17.72 -14.75 13.26
CA MET A 30 -18.10 -13.35 13.05
C MET A 30 -19.56 -13.15 12.59
N GLY A 31 -20.31 -14.24 12.38
CA GLY A 31 -21.72 -14.18 11.96
C GLY A 31 -21.94 -13.73 10.51
N ILE A 32 -20.91 -13.82 9.65
CA ILE A 32 -20.99 -13.43 8.23
C ILE A 32 -20.82 -14.62 7.31
N THR A 33 -21.45 -14.59 6.14
CA THR A 33 -21.22 -15.63 5.14
C THR A 33 -19.88 -15.41 4.41
N PRO A 34 -19.20 -16.48 3.96
CA PRO A 34 -17.98 -16.34 3.15
C PRO A 34 -18.21 -15.50 1.88
N SER A 35 -19.39 -15.62 1.27
CA SER A 35 -19.78 -14.83 0.10
C SER A 35 -19.86 -13.33 0.40
N GLU A 36 -20.35 -12.93 1.58
CA GLU A 36 -20.38 -11.53 2.00
C GLU A 36 -18.97 -11.00 2.26
N ALA A 37 -18.13 -11.77 2.96
CA ALA A 37 -16.75 -11.39 3.23
C ALA A 37 -15.97 -11.13 1.93
N VAL A 38 -16.06 -12.05 0.97
CA VAL A 38 -15.42 -11.92 -0.34
C VAL A 38 -16.01 -10.75 -1.15
N ARG A 39 -17.33 -10.51 -1.06
CA ARG A 39 -17.98 -9.36 -1.72
C ARG A 39 -17.48 -8.04 -1.16
N VAL A 40 -17.30 -7.92 0.16
CA VAL A 40 -16.73 -6.72 0.79
C VAL A 40 -15.29 -6.50 0.34
N PHE A 41 -14.49 -7.56 0.30
CA PHE A 41 -13.13 -7.52 -0.23
C PHE A 41 -13.09 -6.94 -1.66
N PHE A 42 -13.88 -7.48 -2.59
CA PHE A 42 -13.91 -6.98 -3.97
C PHE A 42 -14.42 -5.55 -4.08
N LYS A 43 -15.42 -5.15 -3.28
CA LYS A 43 -15.89 -3.76 -3.22
C LYS A 43 -14.77 -2.81 -2.78
N GLN A 44 -13.99 -3.19 -1.78
CA GLN A 44 -12.90 -2.35 -1.29
C GLN A 44 -11.78 -2.23 -2.33
N VAL A 45 -11.42 -3.33 -3.00
CA VAL A 45 -10.48 -3.32 -4.13
C VAL A 45 -10.99 -2.42 -5.26
N GLN A 46 -12.26 -2.53 -5.63
CA GLN A 46 -12.87 -1.70 -6.68
C GLN A 46 -12.83 -0.20 -6.31
N LYS A 47 -13.21 0.15 -5.07
CA LYS A 47 -13.32 1.53 -4.60
C LYS A 47 -11.96 2.21 -4.48
N THR A 48 -10.99 1.52 -3.90
CA THR A 48 -9.66 2.08 -3.60
C THR A 48 -8.67 1.89 -4.75
N ARG A 49 -8.96 0.96 -5.66
CA ARG A 49 -8.02 0.48 -6.69
C ARG A 49 -6.71 -0.05 -6.11
N THR A 50 -6.74 -0.49 -4.85
CA THR A 50 -5.61 -1.07 -4.13
C THR A 50 -6.06 -2.32 -3.38
N LEU A 51 -5.12 -3.16 -2.98
CA LEU A 51 -5.44 -4.24 -2.06
C LEU A 51 -5.81 -3.65 -0.67
N PRO A 52 -6.83 -4.20 0.01
CA PRO A 52 -7.31 -3.71 1.30
C PRO A 52 -6.42 -4.14 2.47
N PHE A 53 -5.25 -4.73 2.18
CA PHE A 53 -4.22 -5.06 3.11
C PHE A 53 -2.86 -4.73 2.50
N VAL A 54 -1.88 -4.47 3.35
CA VAL A 54 -0.51 -4.16 2.93
C VAL A 54 0.16 -5.46 2.49
N VAL A 55 0.50 -5.58 1.21
CA VAL A 55 1.29 -6.70 0.69
C VAL A 55 2.75 -6.28 0.68
N VAL A 56 3.48 -6.77 1.68
CA VAL A 56 4.93 -6.64 1.77
C VAL A 56 5.52 -8.05 1.76
N ALA A 57 6.56 -8.26 0.96
CA ALA A 57 7.26 -9.55 0.90
C ALA A 57 8.03 -9.84 2.20
N ASP A 58 8.31 -8.80 2.96
CA ASP A 58 8.99 -8.86 4.24
C ASP A 58 8.01 -8.48 5.36
N GLN A 59 7.75 -9.43 6.26
CA GLN A 59 6.84 -9.23 7.39
C GLN A 59 7.36 -8.15 8.36
N GLU A 60 8.61 -7.71 8.23
CA GLU A 60 9.18 -6.61 9.03
C GLU A 60 8.60 -5.24 8.69
N VAL A 61 7.96 -5.04 7.53
CA VAL A 61 7.42 -3.71 7.15
C VAL A 61 6.00 -3.46 7.67
N ALA A 62 5.41 -4.41 8.41
CA ALA A 62 4.24 -4.15 9.23
C ALA A 62 4.61 -3.74 10.68
N GLY A 63 5.87 -3.97 11.10
CA GLY A 63 6.52 -3.42 12.30
C GLY A 63 7.60 -2.36 11.97
N ALA A 64 7.47 -1.76 10.78
CA ALA A 64 8.54 -1.17 9.95
C ALA A 64 9.52 -0.21 10.63
N MET A 65 10.75 -0.67 10.86
CA MET A 65 11.97 0.09 10.58
C MET A 65 13.10 -0.91 10.27
N GLU A 66 13.70 -0.81 9.08
CA GLU A 66 14.78 -1.71 8.67
C GLU A 66 16.00 -1.62 9.61
N PRO A 67 16.71 -2.73 9.90
CA PRO A 67 18.02 -2.68 10.54
C PRO A 67 18.97 -1.79 9.71
N GLY A 68 19.41 -0.67 10.29
CA GLY A 68 20.20 0.35 9.61
C GLY A 68 19.42 1.56 9.10
N TYR A 69 18.08 1.53 9.05
CA TYR A 69 17.28 2.74 8.81
C TYR A 69 17.45 3.74 9.95
N ALA A 70 17.51 3.29 11.19
CA ALA A 70 17.78 4.15 12.34
C ALA A 70 19.16 4.84 12.23
N GLU A 71 20.17 4.11 11.77
CA GLU A 71 21.52 4.64 11.57
C GLU A 71 21.57 5.62 10.39
N TRP A 72 20.98 5.24 9.25
CA TRP A 72 20.81 6.12 8.10
C TRP A 72 20.06 7.40 8.46
N LEU A 73 18.96 7.30 9.21
CA LEU A 73 18.16 8.45 9.62
C LEU A 73 18.96 9.37 10.54
N ARG A 74 19.70 8.80 11.50
CA ARG A 74 20.60 9.56 12.37
C ARG A 74 21.69 10.27 11.57
N ALA A 75 22.37 9.57 10.66
CA ALA A 75 23.40 10.16 9.80
C ALA A 75 22.83 11.28 8.91
N ARG A 76 21.63 11.06 8.37
CA ARG A 76 20.93 12.04 7.52
C ARG A 76 20.48 13.28 8.30
N LEU A 77 20.01 13.11 9.53
CA LEU A 77 19.64 14.22 10.41
C LEU A 77 20.87 15.03 10.82
N ALA A 78 21.97 14.37 11.17
CA ALA A 78 23.23 15.05 11.50
C ALA A 78 23.75 15.91 10.33
N ASP A 79 23.76 15.37 9.11
CA ASP A 79 24.07 16.13 7.88
C ASP A 79 23.12 17.33 7.68
N THR A 80 21.83 17.14 7.97
CA THR A 80 20.80 18.17 7.81
C THR A 80 20.97 19.30 8.84
N VAL A 81 21.27 18.98 10.09
CA VAL A 81 21.57 19.96 11.15
C VAL A 81 22.82 20.77 10.80
N GLY A 82 23.89 20.11 10.34
CA GLY A 82 25.09 20.84 9.89
C GLY A 82 24.81 21.81 8.72
N LYS A 83 23.89 21.48 7.82
CA LYS A 83 23.45 22.38 6.74
C LYS A 83 22.59 23.54 7.24
N LEU A 84 21.81 23.34 8.31
CA LEU A 84 21.09 24.43 8.98
C LEU A 84 22.05 25.40 9.64
N ASP A 85 23.03 24.89 10.38
CA ASP A 85 24.00 25.71 11.11
C ASP A 85 24.87 26.55 10.17
N ARG A 86 25.15 26.05 8.96
CA ARG A 86 25.85 26.79 7.89
C ARG A 86 24.93 27.71 7.06
N GLY A 87 23.63 27.71 7.32
CA GLY A 87 22.65 28.52 6.56
C GLY A 87 22.41 28.06 5.12
N GLU A 88 22.78 26.82 4.78
CA GLU A 88 22.71 26.26 3.42
C GLU A 88 21.35 25.62 3.10
N MET A 89 20.43 25.58 4.07
CA MET A 89 19.14 24.92 3.87
C MET A 89 18.23 25.76 2.96
N LYS A 90 18.01 25.27 1.74
CA LYS A 90 17.10 25.90 0.77
C LYS A 90 15.66 25.73 1.24
N SER A 91 15.09 26.80 1.79
CA SER A 91 13.65 26.88 2.07
C SER A 91 12.92 27.27 0.79
N TYR A 92 11.92 26.47 0.42
CA TYR A 92 11.06 26.75 -0.72
C TYR A 92 9.64 27.03 -0.22
N PRO A 93 8.92 27.98 -0.84
CA PRO A 93 7.48 28.10 -0.64
C PRO A 93 6.77 26.78 -0.98
N SER A 94 5.68 26.47 -0.28
CA SER A 94 4.96 25.20 -0.36
C SER A 94 4.59 24.79 -1.80
N GLU A 95 4.22 25.74 -2.64
CA GLU A 95 3.88 25.52 -4.04
C GLU A 95 5.10 25.12 -4.90
N GLN A 96 6.26 25.75 -4.68
CA GLN A 96 7.50 25.38 -5.37
C GLN A 96 8.02 24.02 -4.90
N ALA A 97 7.91 23.71 -3.61
CA ALA A 97 8.28 22.42 -3.06
C ALA A 97 7.44 21.27 -3.67
N ARG A 98 6.12 21.50 -3.85
CA ARG A 98 5.21 20.55 -4.50
C ARG A 98 5.58 20.28 -5.96
N ALA A 99 5.91 21.32 -6.72
CA ALA A 99 6.35 21.18 -8.11
C ALA A 99 7.64 20.36 -8.23
N ILE A 100 8.65 20.67 -7.40
CA ILE A 100 9.93 19.95 -7.37
C ILE A 100 9.74 18.47 -6.98
N LEU A 101 8.88 18.19 -5.99
CA LEU A 101 8.55 16.82 -5.58
C LEU A 101 7.87 16.04 -6.70
N LYS A 102 6.91 16.66 -7.39
CA LYS A 102 6.18 16.04 -8.51
C LYS A 102 7.14 15.65 -9.64
N ASP A 103 8.06 16.53 -10.00
CA ASP A 103 9.04 16.27 -11.06
C ASP A 103 10.05 15.19 -10.66
N LYS A 104 10.56 15.21 -9.43
CA LYS A 104 11.45 14.15 -8.92
C LYS A 104 10.77 12.79 -8.88
N LEU A 105 9.50 12.73 -8.48
CA LEU A 105 8.72 11.50 -8.47
C LEU A 105 8.47 10.99 -9.89
N ALA A 106 8.25 11.87 -10.87
CA ALA A 106 8.10 11.49 -12.27
C ALA A 106 9.39 10.89 -12.85
N VAL A 107 10.55 11.51 -12.56
CA VAL A 107 11.87 10.98 -12.95
C VAL A 107 12.14 9.62 -12.31
N ARG A 108 11.90 9.49 -11.00
CA ARG A 108 12.08 8.22 -10.28
C ARG A 108 11.16 7.13 -10.84
N ARG A 109 9.91 7.47 -11.15
CA ARG A 109 8.95 6.54 -11.77
C ARG A 109 9.39 6.10 -13.16
N LYS A 110 10.02 6.98 -13.95
CA LYS A 110 10.57 6.66 -15.27
C LYS A 110 11.80 5.75 -15.15
N ALA A 111 12.70 6.03 -14.20
CA ALA A 111 13.88 5.21 -13.93
C ALA A 111 13.52 3.79 -13.45
N LEU A 112 12.50 3.66 -12.60
CA LEU A 112 11.99 2.36 -12.15
C LEU A 112 11.34 1.58 -13.29
N LYS A 113 10.66 2.26 -14.23
CA LYS A 113 10.10 1.61 -15.41
C LYS A 113 11.17 1.16 -16.41
N SER A 114 12.30 1.84 -16.52
CA SER A 114 13.41 1.43 -17.39
C SER A 114 14.30 0.34 -16.79
N GLN A 115 14.28 0.13 -15.48
CA GLN A 115 14.95 -1.01 -14.83
C GLN A 115 14.12 -2.30 -14.81
N ALA A 116 12.82 -2.19 -15.09
CA ALA A 116 11.88 -3.31 -15.11
C ALA A 116 11.57 -3.84 -16.54
N ALA A 117 12.29 -3.34 -17.56
CA ALA A 117 12.23 -3.76 -18.96
C ALA A 117 13.59 -4.33 -19.36
#